data_AF-A0A5D0TS79-F1
#
_entry.id   AF-A0A5D0TS79-F1
#
_cell.length_a   1.000
_cell.length_b   1.000
_cell.length_c   1.000
_cell.angle_alpha   90.00
_cell.angle_beta   90.00
_cell.angle_gamma   90.00
#
_symmetry.space_group_name_H-M   'P 1'
#
loop_
_entity.id
_entity.type
_entity.pdbx_description
1 polymer ?
#
loop_
_entity_poly.entity_id
_entity_poly.type
_entity_poly.pdbx_seq_one_letter_code
_entity_poly.pdbx_strand_id
1 'polypeptide(L)'
;MHCYQRASAAGDADALFLLAEHRNGAGDRESAAQLYRQAVDAGHTHALQGLARLREATDDIASAERLRRFGLTAAGDVEEPWT
;
A
#
# COMPACT_ATOMS: atom_id res chain seq x y z
N MET A 1 2.04 -36.82 4.57
CA MET A 1 2.23 -35.95 3.38
C MET A 1 1.73 -34.50 3.57
N HIS A 2 0.79 -34.21 4.47
CA HIS A 2 0.22 -32.85 4.65
C HIS A 2 1.21 -31.74 5.07
N CYS A 3 2.32 -32.07 5.74
CA CYS A 3 3.26 -31.06 6.22
C CYS A 3 4.01 -30.34 5.07
N TYR A 4 4.21 -31.02 3.94
CA TYR A 4 4.95 -30.48 2.80
C TYR A 4 4.17 -29.38 2.07
N GLN A 5 2.85 -29.57 1.89
CA GLN A 5 1.99 -28.58 1.25
C GLN A 5 1.88 -27.29 2.09
N ARG A 6 1.80 -27.41 3.41
CA ARG A 6 1.77 -26.24 4.31
C ARG A 6 3.08 -25.45 4.30
N ALA A 7 4.22 -26.15 4.28
CA ALA A 7 5.53 -25.50 4.20
C ALA A 7 5.72 -24.79 2.84
N SER A 8 5.28 -25.42 1.74
CA SER A 8 5.33 -24.81 0.41
C SER A 8 4.44 -23.57 0.32
N ALA A 9 3.20 -23.65 0.79
CA ALA A 9 2.27 -22.51 0.77
C ALA A 9 2.77 -21.33 1.63
N ALA A 10 3.37 -21.60 2.79
CA ALA A 10 3.99 -20.56 3.60
C ALA A 10 5.18 -19.90 2.89
N GLY A 11 6.07 -20.71 2.29
CA GLY A 11 7.21 -20.20 1.51
C GLY A 11 6.80 -19.38 0.27
N ASP A 12 5.73 -19.79 -0.40
CA ASP A 12 5.15 -19.03 -1.52
C ASP A 12 4.55 -17.69 -1.05
N ALA A 13 3.93 -17.67 0.13
CA ALA A 13 3.34 -16.47 0.70
C ALA A 13 4.41 -15.44 1.14
N ASP A 14 5.52 -15.91 1.74
CA ASP A 14 6.69 -15.08 2.04
C ASP A 14 7.32 -14.49 0.76
N ALA A 15 7.45 -15.29 -0.30
CA ALA A 15 8.00 -14.84 -1.57
C ALA A 15 7.12 -13.76 -2.22
N LEU A 16 5.79 -13.92 -2.17
CA LEU A 16 4.84 -12.91 -2.64
C LEU A 16 4.95 -11.60 -1.85
N PHE A 17 5.12 -11.69 -0.52
CA PHE A 17 5.33 -10.52 0.34
C PHE A 17 6.61 -9.76 -0.02
N LEU A 18 7.73 -10.45 -0.21
CA LEU A 18 9.00 -9.82 -0.58
C LEU A 18 8.96 -9.18 -1.97
N LEU A 19 8.28 -9.82 -2.93
CA LEU A 19 8.08 -9.24 -4.25
C LEU A 19 7.20 -7.99 -4.19
N ALA A 20 6.16 -7.99 -3.34
CA ALA A 20 5.32 -6.82 -3.11
C ALA A 20 6.12 -5.64 -2.57
N GLU A 21 7.01 -5.86 -1.59
CA GLU A 21 7.90 -4.80 -1.06
C GLU A 21 8.84 -4.25 -2.13
N HIS A 22 9.41 -5.11 -2.98
CA HIS A 22 10.25 -4.65 -4.08
C HIS A 22 9.47 -3.78 -5.09
N ARG A 23 8.23 -4.16 -5.43
CA ARG A 23 7.37 -3.36 -6.31
C ARG A 23 6.96 -2.04 -5.67
N ASN A 24 6.65 -2.05 -4.38
CA ASN A 24 6.34 -0.86 -3.61
C ASN A 24 7.52 0.13 -3.60
N GLY A 25 8.75 -0.37 -3.35
CA GLY A 25 9.97 0.44 -3.40
C GLY A 25 10.29 0.99 -4.79
N ALA A 26 9.88 0.30 -5.86
CA ALA A 26 9.97 0.78 -7.24
C ALA A 26 8.89 1.81 -7.61
N GLY A 27 7.96 2.13 -6.71
CA GLY A 27 6.83 3.03 -6.95
C GLY A 27 5.64 2.38 -7.66
N ASP A 28 5.72 1.08 -7.96
CA ASP A 28 4.65 0.29 -8.58
C ASP A 28 3.67 -0.21 -7.51
N ARG A 29 2.90 0.75 -6.98
CA ARG A 29 1.98 0.55 -5.86
C ARG A 29 0.80 -0.36 -6.21
N GLU A 30 0.31 -0.33 -7.46
CA GLU A 30 -0.78 -1.21 -7.89
C GLU A 30 -0.34 -2.69 -7.91
N SER A 31 0.81 -2.98 -8.51
CA SER A 31 1.33 -4.35 -8.54
C SER A 31 1.67 -4.83 -7.13
N ALA A 32 2.24 -3.96 -6.28
CA ALA A 32 2.49 -4.28 -4.88
C ALA A 32 1.19 -4.64 -4.12
N ALA A 33 0.12 -3.88 -4.31
CA ALA A 33 -1.17 -4.17 -3.67
C ALA A 33 -1.77 -5.52 -4.11
N GLN A 34 -1.63 -5.88 -5.39
CA GLN A 34 -2.08 -7.19 -5.88
C GLN A 34 -1.29 -8.34 -5.23
N LEU A 35 0.04 -8.22 -5.19
CA LEU A 35 0.92 -9.22 -4.60
C LEU A 35 0.68 -9.38 -3.10
N TYR A 36 0.50 -8.28 -2.37
CA TYR A 36 0.16 -8.36 -0.96
C TYR A 36 -1.16 -9.09 -0.72
N ARG A 37 -2.18 -8.85 -1.55
CA ARG A 37 -3.45 -9.56 -1.43
C ARG A 37 -3.30 -11.06 -1.67
N GLN A 38 -2.51 -11.46 -2.65
CA GLN A 38 -2.18 -12.88 -2.88
C GLN A 38 -1.42 -13.49 -1.70
N ALA A 39 -0.49 -12.76 -1.09
CA ALA A 39 0.22 -13.21 0.11
C ALA A 39 -0.74 -13.38 1.30
N VAL A 40 -1.73 -12.48 1.47
CA VAL A 40 -2.80 -12.63 2.48
C VAL A 40 -3.65 -13.87 2.21
N ASP A 41 -4.07 -14.10 0.96
CA ASP A 41 -4.87 -15.26 0.57
C ASP A 41 -4.10 -16.58 0.81
N ALA A 42 -2.76 -16.54 0.71
CA ALA A 42 -1.87 -17.66 1.04
C ALA A 42 -1.56 -17.79 2.56
N GLY A 43 -2.09 -16.90 3.40
CA GLY A 43 -1.98 -16.95 4.86
C GLY A 43 -0.88 -16.09 5.47
N HIS A 44 -0.22 -15.22 4.70
CA HIS A 44 0.82 -14.33 5.19
C HIS A 44 0.23 -13.08 5.85
N THR A 45 0.01 -13.16 7.16
CA THR A 45 -0.65 -12.11 7.95
C THR A 45 0.03 -10.74 7.86
N HIS A 46 1.36 -10.69 7.72
CA HIS A 46 2.08 -9.41 7.60
C HIS A 46 1.81 -8.68 6.27
N ALA A 47 1.28 -9.37 5.25
CA ALA A 47 0.92 -8.72 3.99
C ALA A 47 -0.27 -7.75 4.13
N LEU A 48 -1.11 -7.92 5.16
CA LEU A 48 -2.14 -6.94 5.52
C LEU A 48 -1.54 -5.59 5.94
N GLN A 49 -0.41 -5.61 6.65
CA GLN A 49 0.28 -4.37 7.02
C GLN A 49 0.85 -3.64 5.79
N GLY A 50 1.36 -4.40 4.81
CA GLY A 50 1.79 -3.85 3.53
C GLY A 50 0.65 -3.17 2.75
N LEU A 51 -0.54 -3.79 2.71
CA LEU A 51 -1.74 -3.19 2.12
C LEU A 51 -2.20 -1.92 2.85
N ALA A 52 -2.15 -1.92 4.19
CA ALA A 52 -2.51 -0.76 4.99
C ALA A 52 -1.60 0.44 4.66
N ARG A 53 -0.28 0.23 4.67
CA ARG A 53 0.70 1.27 4.33
C ARG A 53 0.52 1.81 2.92
N LEU A 54 0.19 0.96 1.95
CA LEU A 54 -0.08 1.39 0.58
C LEU A 54 -1.31 2.30 0.52
N ARG A 55 -2.39 1.97 1.24
CA ARG A 55 -3.59 2.82 1.29
C ARG A 55 -3.32 4.15 1.97
N GLU A 56 -2.59 4.14 3.09
CA GLU A 56 -2.21 5.37 3.79
C GLU A 56 -1.40 6.27 2.86
N ALA A 57 -0.39 5.73 2.16
CA ALA A 57 0.42 6.51 1.22
C ALA A 57 -0.40 7.06 0.03
N THR A 58 -1.37 6.30 -0.49
CA THR A 58 -2.26 6.79 -1.57
C THR A 58 -3.22 7.86 -1.07
N ASP A 59 -3.76 7.72 0.14
CA ASP A 59 -4.64 8.72 0.74
C ASP A 59 -3.89 10.01 1.06
N ASP A 60 -2.63 9.92 1.51
CA ASP A 60 -1.74 11.06 1.72
C ASP A 60 -1.45 11.81 0.42
N ILE A 61 -1.13 11.08 -0.67
CA ILE A 61 -0.92 11.66 -2.00
C ILE A 61 -2.20 12.35 -2.50
N ALA A 62 -3.35 11.67 -2.42
CA ALA A 62 -4.62 12.23 -2.86
C ALA A 62 -5.04 13.45 -2.02
N SER A 63 -4.74 13.44 -0.72
CA SER A 63 -4.97 14.56 0.19
C SER A 63 -4.04 15.73 -0.14
N ALA A 64 -2.75 15.48 -0.37
CA ALA A 64 -1.78 16.50 -0.79
C ALA A 64 -2.14 17.13 -2.14
N GLU A 65 -2.57 16.35 -3.13
CA GLU A 65 -3.05 16.88 -4.41
C GLU A 65 -4.33 17.68 -4.26
N ARG A 66 -5.26 17.25 -3.41
CA ARG A 66 -6.49 18.00 -3.12
C ARG A 66 -6.18 19.35 -2.48
N LEU A 67 -5.32 19.39 -1.46
CA LEU A 67 -4.83 20.63 -0.84
C LEU A 67 -4.24 21.57 -1.89
N ARG A 68 -3.36 21.05 -2.76
CA ARG A 68 -2.68 21.82 -3.80
C ARG A 68 -3.64 22.36 -4.87
N ARG A 69 -4.66 21.58 -5.26
CA ARG A 69 -5.65 21.98 -6.27
C ARG A 69 -6.63 23.05 -5.76
N PHE A 70 -6.98 23.00 -4.48
CA PHE A 70 -7.93 23.95 -3.87
C PHE A 70 -7.25 25.12 -3.16
N GLY A 71 -5.91 25.21 -3.19
CA GLY A 71 -5.17 26.28 -2.52
C GLY A 71 -5.31 26.28 -0.99
N LEU A 72 -5.85 25.20 -0.41
CA LEU A 72 -6.06 25.08 1.02
C LEU A 72 -4.71 24.78 1.68
N THR A 73 -4.29 25.64 2.60
CA THR A 73 -3.18 25.34 3.50
C THR A 73 -3.62 24.26 4.51
N ALA A 74 -2.67 23.65 5.22
CA ALA A 74 -2.98 22.65 6.25
C ALA A 74 -3.91 23.16 7.37
N ALA A 75 -4.17 24.47 7.45
CA ALA A 75 -5.09 25.11 8.38
C ALA A 75 -6.56 25.17 7.88
N GLY A 76 -6.82 24.92 6.59
CA GLY A 76 -8.18 24.95 6.02
C GLY A 76 -8.71 26.34 5.64
N ASP A 77 -7.89 27.38 5.67
CA ASP A 77 -8.30 28.72 5.26
C ASP A 77 -8.16 28.94 3.74
N VAL A 78 -9.22 29.52 3.15
CA VAL A 78 -9.20 30.11 1.81
C VAL A 78 -8.64 31.52 1.94
N GLU A 79 -7.43 31.75 1.45
CA GLU A 79 -6.89 33.11 1.32
C GLU A 79 -7.75 33.89 0.32
N GLU A 80 -8.50 34.87 0.82
CA GLU A 80 -9.27 35.79 -0.02
C GLU A 80 -8.33 36.75 -0.78
N PRO A 81 -8.68 37.13 -2.01
CA PRO A 81 -7.83 37.97 -2.84
C PRO A 81 -7.71 39.37 -2.26
N TRP A 82 -6.47 39.78 -1.99
CA TRP A 82 -6.07 41.13 -1.59
C TRP A 82 -6.71 42.18 -2.52
N THR A 83 -7.54 43.06 -1.96
CA THR A 83 -8.04 44.28 -2.60
C THR A 83 -7.19 45.46 -2.18
#